data_AF-H9TN80-F1
#
_entry.id   AF-H9TN80-F1
#
_cell.length_a   1.000
_cell.length_b   1.000
_cell.length_c   1.000
_cell.angle_alpha   90.00
_cell.angle_beta   90.00
_cell.angle_gamma   90.00
#
_symmetry.space_group_name_H-M   'P 1'
#
loop_
_entity.id
_entity.type
_entity.pdbx_description
1 polymer ?
#
loop_
_entity_poly.entity_id
_entity_poly.type
_entity_poly.pdbx_seq_one_letter_code
_entity_poly.pdbx_strand_id
1 'polypeptide(L)'
;NSADESVKGPNLTEISKKITESNAVVLAVKEIETLLSSIDELATKAIGQKIDANGLGVQADQNGSLLAGAYAISTLITQKLSALNSENLKEKVAKVKKCSEDFTNKLKNGNAQLGLAAATDADAKEAILKTNGTKTKGAEELGKLFESVEVLSKAAKEMLANSVKELTSPVVAE
;
A
#
# COMPACT_ATOMS: atom_id res chain seq x y z
N ASN A 1 -2.59 48.62 30.86
CA ASN A 1 -3.20 47.62 29.96
C ASN A 1 -2.20 46.48 29.84
N SER A 2 -2.19 45.56 30.81
CA SER A 2 -1.38 44.35 30.70
C SER A 2 -2.09 43.47 29.70
N ALA A 3 -1.59 43.43 28.47
CA ALA A 3 -2.03 42.41 27.53
C ALA A 3 -1.73 41.08 28.22
N ASP A 4 -2.80 40.37 28.56
CA ASP A 4 -2.75 39.08 29.21
C ASP A 4 -1.94 38.13 28.31
N GLU A 5 -0.71 37.77 28.73
CA GLU A 5 0.13 36.81 28.02
C GLU A 5 -0.53 35.40 27.96
N SER A 6 -1.67 35.22 28.64
CA SER A 6 -2.47 34.00 28.76
C SER A 6 -3.25 33.60 27.49
N VAL A 7 -3.20 34.36 26.39
CA VAL A 7 -3.81 33.95 25.11
C VAL A 7 -2.83 34.09 23.96
N LYS A 8 -1.68 33.43 24.05
CA LYS A 8 -0.83 33.22 22.88
C LYS A 8 -1.61 32.31 21.91
N GLY A 9 -1.94 32.82 20.72
CA GLY A 9 -2.58 32.03 19.67
C GLY A 9 -1.69 30.87 19.17
N PRO A 10 -2.25 29.92 18.41
CA PRO A 10 -1.52 28.74 17.93
C PRO A 10 -0.22 29.10 17.19
N ASN A 11 0.84 28.32 17.42
CA ASN A 11 2.15 28.50 16.77
C ASN A 11 2.08 28.08 15.29
N LEU A 12 1.70 29.01 14.41
CA LEU A 12 1.45 28.74 13.00
C LEU A 12 2.68 28.21 12.24
N THR A 13 3.89 28.64 12.61
CA THR A 13 5.13 28.16 11.99
C THR A 13 5.34 26.67 12.27
N GLU A 14 5.11 26.25 13.50
CA GLU A 14 5.24 24.84 13.89
C GLU A 14 4.12 23.98 13.29
N ILE A 15 2.87 24.47 13.35
CA ILE A 15 1.71 23.73 12.82
C ILE A 15 1.80 23.56 11.30
N SER A 16 2.19 24.60 10.56
CA SER A 16 2.37 24.50 9.10
C SER A 16 3.45 23.48 8.71
N LYS A 17 4.53 23.37 9.49
CA LYS A 17 5.53 22.33 9.33
C LYS A 17 4.95 20.93 9.58
N LYS A 18 4.24 20.72 10.71
CA LYS A 18 3.57 19.44 11.03
C LYS A 18 2.59 19.00 9.94
N ILE A 19 1.80 19.94 9.41
CA ILE A 19 0.86 19.68 8.31
C ILE A 19 1.62 19.26 7.05
N THR A 20 2.70 19.96 6.70
CA THR A 20 3.51 19.65 5.50
C THR A 20 4.11 18.24 5.59
N GLU A 21 4.72 17.91 6.73
CA GLU A 21 5.33 16.60 6.98
C GLU A 21 4.28 15.47 6.98
N SER A 22 3.16 15.67 7.67
CA SER A 22 2.06 14.67 7.72
C SER A 22 1.42 14.47 6.34
N ASN A 23 1.29 15.53 5.55
CA ASN A 23 0.76 15.45 4.19
C ASN A 23 1.69 14.67 3.26
N ALA A 24 3.01 14.86 3.37
CA ALA A 24 3.99 14.08 2.62
C ALA A 24 3.87 12.57 2.92
N VAL A 25 3.66 12.20 4.19
CA VAL A 25 3.41 10.80 4.59
C VAL A 25 2.12 10.27 3.97
N VAL A 26 1.02 11.04 4.01
CA VAL A 26 -0.25 10.64 3.39
C VAL A 26 -0.11 10.39 1.88
N LEU A 27 0.60 11.27 1.17
CA LEU A 27 0.84 11.11 -0.27
C LEU A 27 1.66 9.85 -0.59
N ALA A 28 2.72 9.59 0.19
CA ALA A 28 3.54 8.39 0.00
C ALA A 28 2.76 7.10 0.28
N VAL A 29 1.94 7.07 1.33
CA VAL A 29 1.05 5.93 1.62
C VAL A 29 0.01 5.75 0.51
N LYS A 30 -0.49 6.86 -0.06
CA LYS A 30 -1.45 6.80 -1.17
C LYS A 30 -0.85 6.17 -2.44
N GLU A 31 0.41 6.47 -2.75
CA GLU A 31 1.13 5.83 -3.86
C GLU A 31 1.18 4.30 -3.67
N ILE A 32 1.48 3.84 -2.45
CA ILE A 32 1.52 2.41 -2.12
C ILE A 32 0.13 1.75 -2.25
N GLU A 33 -0.94 2.41 -1.79
CA GLU A 33 -2.33 1.94 -2.00
C GLU A 33 -2.62 1.73 -3.49
N THR A 34 -2.28 2.72 -4.33
CA THR A 34 -2.53 2.66 -5.77
C THR A 34 -1.74 1.53 -6.45
N LEU A 35 -0.49 1.30 -6.05
CA LEU A 35 0.29 0.17 -6.54
C LEU A 35 -0.36 -1.18 -6.16
N LEU A 36 -0.86 -1.32 -4.93
CA LEU A 36 -1.60 -2.53 -4.53
C LEU A 36 -2.88 -2.71 -5.34
N SER A 37 -3.66 -1.64 -5.53
CA SER A 37 -4.84 -1.67 -6.38
C SER A 37 -4.52 -2.08 -7.81
N SER A 38 -3.35 -1.71 -8.35
CA SER A 38 -2.94 -2.16 -9.68
C SER A 38 -2.71 -3.67 -9.74
N ILE A 39 -2.17 -4.30 -8.69
CA ILE A 39 -2.06 -5.77 -8.60
C ILE A 39 -3.46 -6.42 -8.56
N ASP A 40 -4.40 -5.83 -7.83
CA ASP A 40 -5.79 -6.31 -7.76
C ASP A 40 -6.52 -6.19 -9.11
N GLU A 41 -6.26 -5.13 -9.87
CA GLU A 41 -6.78 -4.97 -11.24
C GLU A 41 -6.20 -6.06 -12.16
N LEU A 42 -4.89 -6.32 -12.10
CA LEU A 42 -4.26 -7.42 -12.84
C LEU A 42 -4.89 -8.76 -12.48
N ALA A 43 -5.10 -9.03 -11.19
CA ALA A 43 -5.67 -10.28 -10.71
C ALA A 43 -7.14 -10.48 -11.13
N THR A 44 -7.94 -9.42 -11.05
CA THR A 44 -9.40 -9.49 -11.31
C THR A 44 -9.76 -9.39 -12.78
N LYS A 45 -8.91 -8.77 -13.61
CA LYS A 45 -9.19 -8.54 -15.02
C LYS A 45 -8.34 -9.35 -15.98
N ALA A 46 -7.05 -9.54 -15.69
CA ALA A 46 -6.10 -9.97 -16.72
C ALA A 46 -5.70 -11.46 -16.64
N ILE A 47 -6.00 -12.16 -15.54
CA ILE A 47 -5.74 -13.60 -15.45
C ILE A 47 -6.56 -14.36 -16.51
N GLY A 48 -5.87 -15.22 -17.27
CA GLY A 48 -6.48 -16.03 -18.31
C GLY A 48 -6.98 -15.20 -19.50
N GLN A 49 -6.46 -13.98 -19.68
CA GLN A 49 -6.86 -13.07 -20.75
C GLN A 49 -5.73 -12.73 -21.71
N LYS A 50 -6.14 -12.28 -22.89
CA LYS A 50 -5.33 -11.58 -23.90
C LYS A 50 -6.10 -10.36 -24.40
N ILE A 51 -5.41 -9.49 -25.13
CA ILE A 51 -6.09 -8.45 -25.90
C ILE A 51 -6.61 -9.06 -27.21
N ASP A 52 -7.86 -8.79 -27.54
CA ASP A 52 -8.48 -9.09 -28.83
C ASP A 52 -9.17 -7.84 -29.43
N ALA A 53 -9.89 -7.99 -30.54
CA ALA A 53 -10.53 -6.88 -31.24
C ALA A 53 -11.61 -6.14 -30.40
N ASN A 54 -12.13 -6.77 -29.34
CA ASN A 54 -13.20 -6.25 -28.49
C ASN A 54 -12.73 -5.91 -27.07
N GLY A 55 -11.42 -5.96 -26.79
CA GLY A 55 -10.86 -5.71 -25.47
C GLY A 55 -10.17 -6.94 -24.89
N LEU A 56 -10.56 -7.36 -23.67
CA LEU A 56 -10.03 -8.58 -23.06
C LEU A 56 -10.82 -9.80 -23.52
N GLY A 57 -10.13 -10.75 -24.14
CA GLY A 57 -10.64 -12.05 -24.54
C GLY A 57 -9.88 -13.20 -23.87
N VAL A 58 -10.46 -14.39 -23.87
CA VAL A 58 -9.90 -15.54 -23.14
C VAL A 58 -8.59 -16.05 -23.77
N GLN A 59 -7.59 -16.26 -22.91
CA GLN A 59 -6.37 -17.01 -23.15
C GLN A 59 -5.95 -17.69 -21.85
N ALA A 60 -6.53 -18.86 -21.58
CA ALA A 60 -6.28 -19.61 -20.36
C ALA A 60 -4.80 -20.02 -20.22
N ASP A 61 -4.33 -20.08 -18.98
CA ASP A 61 -3.08 -20.73 -18.56
C ASP A 61 -1.81 -20.18 -19.22
N GLN A 62 -1.78 -18.87 -19.47
CA GLN A 62 -0.61 -18.15 -20.04
C GLN A 62 -0.24 -16.93 -19.19
N ASN A 63 -0.24 -17.10 -17.87
CA ASN A 63 -0.13 -15.98 -16.92
C ASN A 63 1.31 -15.65 -16.48
N GLY A 64 2.34 -16.29 -17.04
CA GLY A 64 3.72 -16.15 -16.55
C GLY A 64 4.23 -14.71 -16.58
N SER A 65 4.03 -14.00 -17.70
CA SER A 65 4.44 -12.59 -17.82
C SER A 65 3.60 -11.65 -16.97
N LEU A 66 2.30 -11.93 -16.82
CA LEU A 66 1.40 -11.19 -15.92
C LEU A 66 1.88 -11.28 -14.47
N LEU A 67 2.24 -12.49 -14.01
CA LEU A 67 2.76 -12.73 -12.67
C LEU A 67 4.13 -12.08 -12.45
N ALA A 68 5.00 -12.08 -13.46
CA ALA A 68 6.25 -11.33 -13.41
C ALA A 68 6.01 -9.83 -13.24
N GLY A 69 4.99 -9.27 -13.90
CA GLY A 69 4.55 -7.88 -13.70
C GLY A 69 4.07 -7.60 -12.28
N ALA A 70 3.21 -8.47 -11.74
CA ALA A 70 2.74 -8.36 -10.35
C ALA A 70 3.89 -8.44 -9.33
N TYR A 71 4.87 -9.32 -9.57
CA TYR A 71 6.10 -9.40 -8.77
C TYR A 71 6.93 -8.12 -8.85
N ALA A 72 7.10 -7.54 -10.04
CA ALA A 72 7.81 -6.26 -10.18
C ALA A 72 7.14 -5.15 -9.37
N ILE A 73 5.81 -5.05 -9.42
CA ILE A 73 5.05 -4.09 -8.61
C ILE A 73 5.22 -4.37 -7.11
N SER A 74 5.22 -5.64 -6.68
CA SER A 74 5.41 -6.00 -5.28
C SER A 74 6.78 -5.56 -4.74
N THR A 75 7.84 -5.73 -5.55
CA THR A 75 9.18 -5.24 -5.19
C THR A 75 9.24 -3.71 -5.12
N LEU A 76 8.56 -3.01 -6.03
CA LEU A 76 8.46 -1.54 -5.99
C LEU A 76 7.75 -1.06 -4.73
N ILE A 77 6.67 -1.74 -4.30
CA ILE A 77 6.00 -1.46 -3.03
C ILE A 77 6.97 -1.58 -1.86
N THR A 78 7.79 -2.64 -1.80
CA THR A 78 8.80 -2.81 -0.74
C THR A 78 9.84 -1.68 -0.75
N GLN A 79 10.27 -1.23 -1.94
CA GLN A 79 11.20 -0.11 -2.08
C GLN A 79 10.59 1.20 -1.56
N LYS A 80 9.35 1.50 -1.93
CA LYS A 80 8.62 2.69 -1.47
C LYS A 80 8.42 2.69 0.03
N LEU A 81 8.05 1.55 0.61
CA LEU A 81 7.95 1.37 2.06
C LEU A 81 9.29 1.55 2.78
N SER A 82 10.40 1.15 2.16
CA SER A 82 11.74 1.33 2.72
C SER A 82 12.20 2.79 2.69
N ALA A 83 11.69 3.59 1.75
CA ALA A 83 11.96 5.03 1.66
C ALA A 83 10.99 5.88 2.51
N LEU A 84 9.89 5.29 3.02
CA LEU A 84 8.90 5.98 3.82
C LEU A 84 9.41 6.22 5.25
N ASN A 85 9.86 7.43 5.52
CA ASN A 85 10.27 7.86 6.86
C ASN A 85 9.10 8.55 7.59
N SER A 86 8.65 7.94 8.69
CA SER A 86 7.70 8.55 9.63
C SER A 86 7.98 8.02 11.03
N GLU A 87 8.52 8.86 11.92
CA GLU A 87 8.85 8.45 13.29
C GLU A 87 7.58 8.03 14.05
N ASN A 88 6.52 8.83 13.92
CA ASN A 88 5.23 8.60 14.57
C ASN A 88 4.50 7.33 14.09
N LEU A 89 4.82 6.81 12.89
CA LEU A 89 4.19 5.61 12.33
C LEU A 89 5.18 4.45 12.13
N LYS A 90 6.38 4.53 12.69
CA LYS A 90 7.48 3.59 12.43
C LYS A 90 7.08 2.12 12.58
N GLU A 91 6.33 1.77 13.63
CA GLU A 91 5.86 0.40 13.86
C GLU A 91 4.89 -0.08 12.78
N LYS A 92 3.96 0.79 12.34
CA LYS A 92 3.00 0.47 11.28
C LYS A 92 3.72 0.31 9.94
N VAL A 93 4.65 1.22 9.62
CA VAL A 93 5.49 1.12 8.42
C VAL A 93 6.30 -0.19 8.42
N ALA A 94 6.91 -0.55 9.54
CA ALA A 94 7.66 -1.80 9.68
C ALA A 94 6.77 -3.05 9.48
N LYS A 95 5.55 -3.03 10.02
CA LYS A 95 4.58 -4.12 9.81
C LYS A 95 4.20 -4.27 8.34
N VAL A 96 3.85 -3.16 7.67
CA VAL A 96 3.49 -3.18 6.24
C VAL A 96 4.67 -3.65 5.38
N LYS A 97 5.88 -3.16 5.69
CA LYS A 97 7.11 -3.58 5.01
C LYS A 97 7.32 -5.09 5.12
N LYS A 98 7.18 -5.66 6.33
CA LYS A 98 7.27 -7.10 6.53
C LYS A 98 6.23 -7.86 5.70
N CYS A 99 4.96 -7.43 5.69
CA CYS A 99 3.94 -8.06 4.85
C CYS A 99 4.27 -7.97 3.35
N SER A 100 4.88 -6.87 2.89
CA SER A 100 5.32 -6.69 1.50
C SER A 100 6.47 -7.63 1.14
N GLU A 101 7.43 -7.81 2.04
CA GLU A 101 8.53 -8.76 1.90
C GLU A 101 8.03 -10.21 1.90
N ASP A 102 7.10 -10.56 2.81
CA ASP A 102 6.49 -11.89 2.90
C ASP A 102 5.76 -12.24 1.59
N PHE A 103 4.94 -11.32 1.07
CA PHE A 103 4.25 -11.50 -0.22
C PHE A 103 5.23 -11.70 -1.38
N THR A 104 6.21 -10.81 -1.52
CA THR A 104 7.22 -10.88 -2.58
C THR A 104 8.04 -12.18 -2.48
N ASN A 105 8.42 -12.59 -1.28
CA ASN A 105 9.13 -13.85 -1.06
C ASN A 105 8.26 -15.07 -1.37
N LYS A 106 6.96 -15.03 -1.07
CA LYS A 106 6.05 -16.13 -1.40
C LYS A 106 5.96 -16.36 -2.91
N LEU A 107 5.80 -15.29 -3.68
CA LEU A 107 5.82 -15.35 -5.16
C LEU A 107 7.15 -15.91 -5.67
N LYS A 108 8.27 -15.38 -5.18
CA LYS A 108 9.63 -15.82 -5.56
C LYS A 108 9.86 -17.30 -5.27
N ASN A 109 9.41 -17.79 -4.10
CA ASN A 109 9.58 -19.17 -3.70
C ASN A 109 8.64 -20.12 -4.47
N GLY A 110 7.50 -19.62 -4.97
CA GLY A 110 6.58 -20.34 -5.86
C GLY A 110 7.01 -20.42 -7.33
N ASN A 111 8.26 -20.04 -7.67
CA ASN A 111 8.73 -19.93 -9.05
C ASN A 111 8.55 -21.20 -9.91
N ALA A 112 8.55 -22.39 -9.30
CA ALA A 112 8.37 -23.64 -10.04
C ALA A 112 7.03 -23.72 -10.76
N GLN A 113 5.98 -23.08 -10.22
CA GLN A 113 4.67 -22.98 -10.87
C GLN A 113 4.42 -21.58 -11.44
N LEU A 114 4.83 -20.53 -10.73
CA LEU A 114 4.53 -19.14 -11.09
C LEU A 114 5.47 -18.56 -12.14
N GLY A 115 6.67 -19.13 -12.30
CA GLY A 115 7.70 -18.67 -13.24
C GLY A 115 7.57 -19.30 -14.63
N LEU A 116 6.59 -20.17 -14.85
CA LEU A 116 6.35 -20.78 -16.15
C LEU A 116 5.65 -19.78 -17.07
N ALA A 117 6.01 -19.75 -18.36
CA ALA A 117 5.26 -18.97 -19.34
C ALA A 117 3.77 -19.36 -19.35
N ALA A 118 3.52 -20.66 -19.30
CA ALA A 118 2.19 -21.27 -19.21
C ALA A 118 1.71 -21.46 -17.75
N ALA A 119 1.96 -20.51 -16.86
CA ALA A 119 1.42 -20.54 -15.50
C ALA A 119 -0.11 -20.57 -15.54
N THR A 120 -0.71 -21.53 -14.82
CA THR A 120 -2.15 -21.79 -14.89
C THR A 120 -2.97 -20.64 -14.29
N ASP A 121 -4.23 -20.51 -14.71
CA ASP A 121 -5.17 -19.54 -14.13
C ASP A 121 -5.38 -19.81 -12.64
N ALA A 122 -5.39 -21.09 -12.24
CA ALA A 122 -5.52 -21.51 -10.85
C ALA A 122 -4.32 -21.05 -10.02
N ASP A 123 -3.10 -21.35 -10.48
CA ASP A 123 -1.87 -20.91 -9.81
C ASP A 123 -1.79 -19.38 -9.71
N ALA A 124 -2.17 -18.67 -10.78
CA ALA A 124 -2.17 -17.21 -10.79
C ALA A 124 -3.19 -16.64 -9.79
N LYS A 125 -4.40 -17.20 -9.70
CA LYS A 125 -5.40 -16.79 -8.71
C LYS A 125 -4.93 -17.06 -7.28
N GLU A 126 -4.33 -18.21 -7.01
CA GLU A 126 -3.74 -18.51 -5.70
C GLU A 126 -2.59 -17.58 -5.31
N ALA A 127 -1.95 -16.93 -6.29
CA ALA A 127 -0.83 -16.03 -6.08
C ALA A 127 -1.26 -14.58 -5.87
N ILE A 128 -2.19 -14.05 -6.67
CA ILE A 128 -2.49 -12.60 -6.70
C ILE A 128 -3.97 -12.24 -6.56
N LEU A 129 -4.90 -13.20 -6.56
CA LEU A 129 -6.32 -12.92 -6.34
C LEU A 129 -6.68 -13.12 -4.86
N LYS A 130 -6.66 -12.02 -4.08
CA LYS A 130 -6.94 -12.04 -2.62
C LYS A 130 -8.33 -12.58 -2.23
N THR A 131 -9.26 -12.69 -3.17
CA THR A 131 -10.60 -13.25 -2.97
C THR A 131 -10.70 -14.73 -3.38
N ASN A 132 -9.63 -15.34 -3.89
CA ASN A 132 -9.63 -16.74 -4.29
C ASN A 132 -9.88 -17.67 -3.10
N GLY A 133 -10.51 -18.83 -3.34
CA GLY A 133 -10.77 -19.81 -2.28
C GLY A 133 -9.48 -20.40 -1.70
N THR A 134 -8.59 -20.85 -2.59
CA THR A 134 -7.26 -21.34 -2.24
C THR A 134 -6.24 -20.19 -2.37
N LYS A 135 -5.33 -20.05 -1.41
CA LYS A 135 -4.45 -18.87 -1.31
C LYS A 135 -2.99 -19.22 -1.01
N THR A 136 -2.57 -20.42 -1.38
CA THR A 136 -1.32 -20.99 -0.87
C THR A 136 -0.05 -20.43 -1.52
N LYS A 137 -0.19 -19.61 -2.56
CA LYS A 137 0.92 -19.15 -3.42
C LYS A 137 1.20 -17.65 -3.36
N GLY A 138 0.51 -16.91 -2.50
CA GLY A 138 0.73 -15.47 -2.31
C GLY A 138 -0.53 -14.67 -2.01
N ALA A 139 -1.71 -15.17 -2.40
CA ALA A 139 -2.95 -14.42 -2.23
C ALA A 139 -3.31 -14.19 -0.75
N GLU A 140 -2.84 -15.05 0.16
CA GLU A 140 -2.99 -14.86 1.60
C GLU A 140 -2.10 -13.72 2.09
N GLU A 141 -0.82 -13.73 1.72
CA GLU A 141 0.13 -12.67 2.06
C GLU A 141 -0.28 -11.32 1.43
N LEU A 142 -0.81 -11.32 0.21
CA LEU A 142 -1.37 -10.14 -0.45
C LEU A 142 -2.56 -9.58 0.33
N GLY A 143 -3.47 -10.42 0.82
CA GLY A 143 -4.57 -10.00 1.68
C GLY A 143 -4.09 -9.30 2.95
N LYS A 144 -3.11 -9.90 3.65
CA LYS A 144 -2.49 -9.31 4.85
C LYS A 144 -1.81 -7.97 4.54
N LEU A 145 -1.15 -7.87 3.38
CA LEU A 145 -0.54 -6.63 2.92
C LEU A 145 -1.59 -5.52 2.70
N PHE A 146 -2.70 -5.82 2.02
CA PHE A 146 -3.83 -4.89 1.85
C PHE A 146 -4.36 -4.37 3.20
N GLU A 147 -4.65 -5.28 4.14
CA GLU A 147 -5.15 -4.91 5.47
C GLU A 147 -4.14 -4.03 6.23
N SER A 148 -2.85 -4.38 6.17
CA SER A 148 -1.80 -3.61 6.83
C SER A 148 -1.65 -2.19 6.26
N VAL A 149 -1.75 -2.03 4.93
CA VAL A 149 -1.71 -0.72 4.27
C VAL A 149 -2.95 0.10 4.62
N GLU A 150 -4.13 -0.51 4.71
CA GLU A 150 -5.35 0.19 5.13
C GLU A 150 -5.18 0.79 6.54
N VAL A 151 -4.62 0.02 7.48
CA VAL A 151 -4.33 0.49 8.83
C VAL A 151 -3.31 1.65 8.83
N LEU A 152 -2.25 1.55 8.03
CA LEU A 152 -1.25 2.62 7.90
C LEU A 152 -1.87 3.89 7.29
N SER A 153 -2.72 3.75 6.28
CA SER A 153 -3.44 4.85 5.61
C SER A 153 -4.37 5.60 6.56
N LYS A 154 -5.13 4.87 7.39
CA LYS A 154 -5.97 5.48 8.43
C LYS A 154 -5.13 6.28 9.42
N ALA A 155 -4.04 5.71 9.91
CA ALA A 155 -3.15 6.38 10.87
C ALA A 155 -2.46 7.63 10.27
N ALA A 156 -2.05 7.58 9.01
CA ALA A 156 -1.49 8.75 8.31
C ALA A 156 -2.51 9.88 8.14
N LYS A 157 -3.76 9.54 7.78
CA LYS A 157 -4.86 10.51 7.67
C LYS A 157 -5.22 11.12 9.02
N GLU A 158 -5.25 10.32 10.09
CA GLU A 158 -5.48 10.80 11.46
C GLU A 158 -4.38 11.76 11.92
N MET A 159 -3.11 11.45 11.65
CA MET A 159 -1.99 12.34 11.95
C MET A 159 -2.17 13.70 11.28
N LEU A 160 -2.44 13.71 9.97
CA LEU A 160 -2.68 14.95 9.22
C LEU A 160 -3.90 15.72 9.77
N ALA A 161 -5.01 15.02 10.04
CA ALA A 161 -6.21 15.62 10.59
C ALA A 161 -5.96 16.28 11.96
N ASN A 162 -5.12 15.67 12.80
CA ASN A 162 -4.74 16.26 14.09
C ASN A 162 -3.90 17.52 13.91
N SER A 163 -2.89 17.50 13.02
CA SER A 163 -2.11 18.70 12.71
C SER A 163 -2.96 19.84 12.15
N VAL A 164 -3.99 19.54 11.35
CA VAL A 164 -4.93 20.55 10.85
C VAL A 164 -5.82 21.10 11.96
N LYS A 165 -6.29 20.25 12.90
CA LYS A 165 -7.12 20.69 14.03
C LYS A 165 -6.38 21.66 14.96
N GLU A 166 -5.05 21.56 15.08
CA GLU A 166 -4.24 22.49 15.88
C GLU A 166 -4.39 23.95 15.41
N LEU A 167 -4.75 24.21 14.15
CA LEU A 167 -5.00 25.57 13.64
C LEU A 167 -6.16 26.30 14.34
N THR A 168 -7.09 25.54 14.91
CA THR A 168 -8.34 26.06 15.50
C THR A 168 -8.49 25.71 16.97
N SER A 169 -7.51 25.00 17.55
CA SER A 169 -7.51 24.57 18.94
C SER A 169 -6.80 25.62 19.80
N PRO A 170 -7.29 25.92 21.02
CA PRO A 170 -6.58 26.81 21.93
C PRO A 170 -5.20 26.23 22.29
N VAL A 171 -4.20 27.10 22.47
CA VAL A 171 -2.86 26.66 22.90
C VAL A 171 -2.99 26.07 24.30
N VAL A 172 -2.61 24.80 24.45
CA VAL A 172 -2.44 24.21 25.79
C VAL A 172 -1.23 24.92 26.40
N ALA A 173 -1.47 25.76 27.42
CA ALA A 173 -0.39 26.32 28.20
C ALA A 173 0.33 25.17 28.92
N GLU A 174 1.65 25.03 28.68
CA GLU A 174 2.54 24.16 29.46
C GLU A 174 2.73 24.69 30.89
#